data_AF-A0A9E4U9M5-F1
#
_entry.id   AF-A0A9E4U9M5-F1
#
_cell.length_a   1.000
_cell.length_b   1.000
_cell.length_c   1.000
_cell.angle_alpha   90.00
_cell.angle_beta   90.00
_cell.angle_gamma   90.00
#
_symmetry.space_group_name_H-M   'P 1'
#
loop_
_entity.id
_entity.type
_entity.pdbx_description
1 polymer ?
#
loop_
_entity_poly.entity_id
_entity_poly.type
_entity_poly.pdbx_seq_one_letter_code
_entity_poly.pdbx_strand_id
1 'polypeptide(L)'
;VGHTDRFRAATIGAPVTNLVSMFGEGDIPLFDIYEIGGTPYSDPETYDFRSPTRYLPNVKTPVLLLHWEGDLRCPIGQSEEVFSGLKVLGKKVEFVRYPGGSHTVRTPSQAVDMMNRIRTWYDRYTPRPATKAKVSRNGKVSERAIVARVRSKPVAKLLSDEKSARREWYAHFNGGPPRKPYSKEALASLNKLERAKGLLVKATRAANFKDAARKLKYSPQYARRTPVAAG
;
A
#
# COMPACT_ATOMS: atom_id res chain seq x y z
N VAL A 1 -2.42 -12.56 -4.35
CA VAL A 1 -3.80 -12.79 -4.86
C VAL A 1 -3.96 -14.11 -5.64
N GLY A 2 -3.14 -15.13 -5.36
CA GLY A 2 -3.25 -16.46 -5.96
C GLY A 2 -3.90 -17.54 -5.06
N HIS A 3 -4.14 -17.24 -3.77
CA HIS A 3 -4.67 -18.20 -2.79
C HIS A 3 -6.08 -17.88 -2.28
N THR A 4 -6.72 -16.83 -2.81
CA THR A 4 -8.06 -16.42 -2.39
C THR A 4 -8.73 -15.56 -3.46
N ASP A 5 -10.06 -15.56 -3.46
CA ASP A 5 -10.95 -14.77 -4.32
C ASP A 5 -11.59 -13.58 -3.59
N ARG A 6 -11.21 -13.34 -2.32
CA ARG A 6 -11.77 -12.25 -1.50
C ARG A 6 -11.50 -10.84 -2.03
N PHE A 7 -10.48 -10.67 -2.88
CA PHE A 7 -10.04 -9.37 -3.37
C PHE A 7 -10.60 -9.07 -4.76
N ARG A 8 -11.29 -7.93 -4.90
CA ARG A 8 -11.86 -7.46 -6.16
C ARG A 8 -10.84 -6.81 -7.11
N ALA A 9 -9.76 -6.26 -6.56
CA ALA A 9 -8.64 -5.67 -7.30
C ALA A 9 -7.39 -5.67 -6.41
N ALA A 10 -6.20 -5.64 -7.02
CA ALA A 10 -4.93 -5.52 -6.32
C ALA A 10 -3.99 -4.55 -7.02
N THR A 11 -3.15 -3.89 -6.21
CA THR A 11 -2.03 -3.04 -6.63
C THR A 11 -0.78 -3.59 -5.98
N ILE A 12 0.24 -3.90 -6.77
CA ILE A 12 1.48 -4.56 -6.33
C ILE A 12 2.64 -3.65 -6.74
N GLY A 13 3.38 -3.13 -5.76
CA GLY A 13 4.51 -2.24 -5.99
C GLY A 13 5.83 -2.90 -5.60
N ALA A 14 6.86 -2.77 -6.46
CA ALA A 14 8.22 -3.30 -6.25
C ALA A 14 8.26 -4.68 -5.54
N PRO A 15 7.59 -5.71 -6.08
CA PRO A 15 7.40 -6.97 -5.38
C PRO A 15 8.62 -7.89 -5.45
N VAL A 16 8.69 -8.82 -4.49
CA VAL A 16 9.45 -10.07 -4.61
C VAL A 16 8.48 -11.16 -5.04
N THR A 17 8.78 -11.87 -6.13
CA THR A 17 7.83 -12.77 -6.80
C THR A 17 8.41 -14.11 -7.20
N ASN A 18 9.71 -14.15 -7.45
CA ASN A 18 10.49 -15.34 -7.73
C ASN A 18 11.73 -15.30 -6.85
N LEU A 19 11.75 -16.16 -5.83
CA LEU A 19 12.81 -16.17 -4.83
C LEU A 19 14.14 -16.67 -5.40
N VAL A 20 14.10 -17.47 -6.48
CA VAL A 20 15.31 -17.97 -7.14
C VAL A 20 16.03 -16.83 -7.86
N SER A 21 15.32 -16.05 -8.69
CA SER A 21 15.91 -14.89 -9.36
C SER A 21 16.23 -13.76 -8.37
N MET A 22 15.36 -13.52 -7.37
CA MET A 22 15.61 -12.51 -6.33
C MET A 22 16.97 -12.72 -5.63
N PHE A 23 17.27 -13.96 -5.24
CA PHE A 23 18.54 -14.30 -4.60
C PHE A 23 19.76 -13.93 -5.45
N GLY A 24 19.67 -14.04 -6.78
CA GLY A 24 20.77 -13.74 -7.70
C GLY A 24 20.84 -12.29 -8.17
N GLU A 25 19.71 -11.60 -8.22
CA GLU A 25 19.62 -10.26 -8.80
C GLU A 25 19.63 -9.13 -7.75
N GLY A 26 19.09 -9.39 -6.54
CA GLY A 26 18.96 -8.38 -5.48
C GLY A 26 20.29 -7.97 -4.85
N ASP A 27 20.38 -6.72 -4.38
CA ASP A 27 21.58 -6.16 -3.74
C ASP A 27 21.84 -6.64 -2.31
N ILE A 28 20.98 -7.50 -1.74
CA ILE A 28 21.06 -8.03 -0.36
C ILE A 28 20.80 -9.55 -0.26
N PRO A 29 21.53 -10.41 -0.99
CA PRO A 29 21.26 -11.84 -1.05
C PRO A 29 21.35 -12.55 0.32
N LEU A 30 22.14 -12.02 1.26
CA LEU A 30 22.24 -12.56 2.63
C LEU A 30 20.93 -12.46 3.41
N PHE A 31 20.10 -11.45 3.11
CA PHE A 31 18.78 -11.31 3.71
C PHE A 31 17.86 -12.47 3.27
N ASP A 32 17.93 -12.86 2.00
CA ASP A 32 17.11 -13.96 1.47
C ASP A 32 17.50 -15.30 2.10
N ILE A 33 18.81 -15.56 2.30
CA ILE A 33 19.29 -16.75 3.02
C ILE A 33 18.74 -16.77 4.45
N TYR A 34 18.79 -15.62 5.13
CA TYR A 34 18.34 -15.51 6.52
C TYR A 34 16.83 -15.72 6.66
N GLU A 35 16.02 -15.15 5.75
CA GLU A 35 14.55 -15.24 5.79
C GLU A 35 14.00 -16.58 5.31
N ILE A 36 14.59 -17.16 4.25
CA ILE A 36 14.09 -18.40 3.65
C ILE A 36 14.69 -19.62 4.32
N GLY A 37 15.97 -19.56 4.70
CA GLY A 37 16.77 -20.68 5.14
C GLY A 37 17.41 -21.40 3.95
N GLY A 38 18.74 -21.56 3.99
CA GLY A 38 19.50 -22.19 2.91
C GLY A 38 19.65 -21.28 1.68
N THR A 39 19.94 -21.90 0.53
CA THR A 39 20.13 -21.23 -0.76
C THR A 39 19.23 -21.90 -1.80
N PRO A 40 18.90 -21.26 -2.93
CA PRO A 40 18.09 -21.92 -3.98
C PRO A 40 18.77 -23.17 -4.57
N TYR A 41 20.08 -23.33 -4.38
CA TYR A 41 20.84 -24.50 -4.82
C TYR A 41 20.78 -25.66 -3.83
N SER A 42 20.64 -25.37 -2.53
CA SER A 42 20.58 -26.39 -1.48
C SER A 42 19.15 -26.79 -1.14
N ASP A 43 18.18 -25.90 -1.32
CA ASP A 43 16.75 -26.15 -1.12
C ASP A 43 15.91 -25.53 -2.25
N PRO A 44 16.02 -26.04 -3.49
CA PRO A 44 15.28 -25.49 -4.63
C PRO A 44 13.75 -25.59 -4.45
N GLU A 45 13.27 -26.62 -3.76
CA GLU A 45 11.84 -26.87 -3.57
C GLU A 45 11.19 -25.79 -2.70
N THR A 46 11.82 -25.39 -1.59
CA THR A 46 11.29 -24.32 -0.74
C THR A 46 11.23 -22.99 -1.49
N TYR A 47 12.26 -22.67 -2.27
CA TYR A 47 12.31 -21.44 -3.06
C TYR A 47 11.20 -21.39 -4.10
N ASP A 48 10.98 -22.46 -4.86
CA ASP A 48 9.88 -22.52 -5.83
C ASP A 48 8.51 -22.52 -5.14
N PHE A 49 8.32 -23.33 -4.09
CA PHE A 49 7.06 -23.40 -3.36
C PHE A 49 6.64 -22.06 -2.76
N ARG A 50 7.60 -21.27 -2.26
CA ARG A 50 7.32 -19.95 -1.66
C ARG A 50 7.24 -18.82 -2.68
N SER A 51 7.64 -19.05 -3.93
CA SER A 51 7.61 -18.02 -4.98
C SER A 51 6.18 -17.73 -5.46
N PRO A 52 5.69 -16.47 -5.37
CA PRO A 52 4.39 -16.10 -5.93
C PRO A 52 4.18 -16.43 -7.42
N THR A 53 5.24 -16.46 -8.23
CA THR A 53 5.18 -16.79 -9.67
C THR A 53 4.64 -18.20 -9.93
N ARG A 54 4.88 -19.16 -9.03
CA ARG A 54 4.31 -20.52 -9.10
C ARG A 54 2.79 -20.52 -9.14
N TYR A 55 2.15 -19.51 -8.53
CA TYR A 55 0.69 -19.47 -8.33
C TYR A 55 -0.04 -18.52 -9.28
N LEU A 56 0.63 -17.97 -10.30
CA LEU A 56 -0.01 -17.09 -11.29
C LEU A 56 -1.24 -17.71 -12.00
N PRO A 57 -1.28 -19.02 -12.33
CA PRO A 57 -2.47 -19.65 -12.91
C PRO A 57 -3.74 -19.46 -12.08
N ASN A 58 -3.60 -19.40 -10.75
CA ASN A 58 -4.71 -19.28 -9.80
C ASN A 58 -5.21 -17.84 -9.64
N VAL A 59 -4.50 -16.84 -10.17
CA VAL A 59 -4.89 -15.45 -10.06
C VAL A 59 -6.18 -15.20 -10.83
N LYS A 60 -7.17 -14.63 -10.14
CA LYS A 60 -8.46 -14.16 -10.72
C LYS A 60 -8.65 -12.66 -10.53
N THR A 61 -8.05 -12.09 -9.48
CA THR A 61 -8.12 -10.67 -9.15
C THR A 61 -7.35 -9.85 -10.19
N PRO A 62 -7.92 -8.75 -10.74
CA PRO A 62 -7.18 -7.80 -11.56
C PRO A 62 -5.99 -7.19 -10.82
N VAL A 63 -4.82 -7.18 -11.46
CA VAL A 63 -3.55 -6.69 -10.88
C VAL A 63 -3.05 -5.44 -11.59
N LEU A 64 -2.67 -4.41 -10.84
CA LEU A 64 -1.83 -3.31 -11.30
C LEU A 64 -0.44 -3.45 -10.70
N LEU A 65 0.58 -3.57 -11.54
CA LEU A 65 1.99 -3.57 -11.16
C LEU A 65 2.58 -2.17 -11.30
N LEU A 66 3.39 -1.77 -10.32
CA LEU A 66 4.07 -0.47 -10.25
C LEU A 66 5.54 -0.72 -9.89
N HIS A 67 6.49 -0.30 -10.72
CA HIS A 67 7.91 -0.53 -10.45
C HIS A 67 8.80 0.56 -11.05
N TRP A 68 9.89 0.89 -10.36
CA TRP A 68 10.97 1.73 -10.84
C TRP A 68 12.06 0.91 -11.53
N GLU A 69 12.58 1.43 -12.65
CA GLU A 69 13.59 0.71 -13.45
C GLU A 69 14.97 0.66 -12.78
N GLY A 70 15.27 1.63 -11.89
CA GLY A 70 16.51 1.66 -11.11
C GLY A 70 16.43 0.95 -9.76
N ASP A 71 15.43 0.10 -9.53
CA ASP A 71 15.32 -0.67 -8.29
C ASP A 71 16.34 -1.81 -8.27
N LEU A 72 17.35 -1.71 -7.40
CA LEU A 72 18.35 -2.77 -7.15
C LEU A 72 17.98 -3.65 -5.95
N ARG A 73 17.00 -3.23 -5.14
CA ARG A 73 16.55 -3.98 -3.96
C ARG A 73 15.65 -5.11 -4.38
N CYS A 74 14.66 -4.80 -5.21
CA CYS A 74 13.81 -5.76 -5.87
C CYS A 74 13.90 -5.49 -7.37
N PRO A 75 14.79 -6.15 -8.10
CA PRO A 75 15.00 -5.86 -9.53
C PRO A 75 13.71 -5.94 -10.35
N ILE A 76 13.62 -5.08 -11.39
CA ILE A 76 12.38 -4.92 -12.16
C ILE A 76 11.89 -6.22 -12.81
N GLY A 77 12.80 -7.15 -13.08
CA GLY A 77 12.52 -8.51 -13.55
C GLY A 77 11.41 -9.20 -12.75
N GLN A 78 11.36 -8.98 -11.43
CA GLN A 78 10.30 -9.51 -10.57
C GLN A 78 8.88 -9.08 -11.01
N SER A 79 8.70 -7.83 -11.46
CA SER A 79 7.41 -7.41 -12.01
C SER A 79 7.20 -7.85 -13.46
N GLU A 80 8.27 -7.94 -14.24
CA GLU A 80 8.20 -8.39 -15.63
C GLU A 80 7.78 -9.86 -15.74
N GLU A 81 8.29 -10.72 -14.86
CA GLU A 81 7.89 -12.14 -14.74
C GLU A 81 6.38 -12.26 -14.47
N VAL A 82 5.86 -11.51 -13.49
CA VAL A 82 4.43 -11.51 -13.15
C VAL A 82 3.58 -10.94 -14.28
N PHE A 83 4.00 -9.82 -14.87
CA PHE A 83 3.26 -9.21 -15.98
C PHE A 83 3.16 -10.18 -17.15
N SER A 84 4.28 -10.73 -17.61
CA SER A 84 4.34 -11.64 -18.75
C SER A 84 3.52 -12.90 -18.47
N GLY A 85 3.71 -13.53 -17.30
CA GLY A 85 2.96 -14.71 -16.90
C GLY A 85 1.45 -14.49 -16.86
N LEU A 86 0.99 -13.41 -16.21
CA LEU A 86 -0.43 -13.07 -16.16
C LEU A 86 -1.01 -12.73 -17.53
N LYS A 87 -0.25 -12.05 -18.40
CA LYS A 87 -0.66 -11.74 -19.78
C LYS A 87 -0.84 -13.00 -20.61
N VAL A 88 0.10 -13.93 -20.58
CA VAL A 88 0.02 -15.22 -21.29
C VAL A 88 -1.18 -16.04 -20.82
N LEU A 89 -1.45 -16.02 -19.50
CA LEU A 89 -2.60 -16.70 -18.90
C LEU A 89 -3.95 -16.00 -19.13
N GLY A 90 -3.99 -14.94 -19.95
CA GLY A 90 -5.21 -14.18 -20.26
C GLY A 90 -5.80 -13.43 -19.08
N LYS A 91 -5.01 -13.14 -18.04
CA LYS A 91 -5.46 -12.47 -16.82
C LYS A 91 -5.45 -10.95 -17.00
N LYS A 92 -6.26 -10.25 -16.18
CA LYS A 92 -6.34 -8.79 -16.18
C LYS A 92 -5.14 -8.21 -15.43
N VAL A 93 -4.18 -7.66 -16.17
CA VAL A 93 -2.99 -7.04 -15.60
C VAL A 93 -2.60 -5.77 -16.37
N GLU A 94 -2.19 -4.73 -15.64
CA GLU A 94 -1.48 -3.56 -16.16
C GLU A 94 -0.13 -3.43 -15.45
N PHE A 95 0.90 -2.96 -16.17
CA PHE A 95 2.23 -2.72 -15.61
C PHE A 95 2.70 -1.31 -15.95
N VAL A 96 3.05 -0.55 -14.91
CA VAL A 96 3.60 0.81 -15.02
C VAL A 96 5.05 0.77 -14.60
N ARG A 97 5.92 1.18 -15.52
CA ARG A 97 7.35 1.34 -15.32
C ARG A 97 7.67 2.82 -15.13
N TYR A 98 8.34 3.15 -14.04
CA TYR A 98 8.83 4.49 -13.78
C TYR A 98 10.31 4.57 -14.14
N PRO A 99 10.71 5.45 -15.07
CA PRO A 99 12.11 5.56 -15.47
C PRO A 99 12.99 6.04 -14.31
N GLY A 100 14.19 5.47 -14.24
CA GLY A 100 15.14 5.71 -13.15
C GLY A 100 14.59 5.31 -11.79
N GLY A 101 14.83 6.15 -10.78
CA GLY A 101 14.38 5.91 -9.41
C GLY A 101 15.17 4.82 -8.68
N SER A 102 14.61 4.36 -7.57
CA SER A 102 15.14 3.29 -6.71
C SER A 102 13.95 2.54 -6.10
N HIS A 103 14.20 1.60 -5.19
CA HIS A 103 13.16 0.95 -4.38
C HIS A 103 12.22 1.93 -3.64
N THR A 104 12.69 3.16 -3.38
CA THR A 104 11.90 4.20 -2.72
C THR A 104 11.39 5.26 -3.68
N VAL A 105 10.13 5.65 -3.48
CA VAL A 105 9.49 6.73 -4.24
C VAL A 105 10.08 8.08 -3.81
N ARG A 106 10.96 8.64 -4.63
CA ARG A 106 11.64 9.93 -4.34
C ARG A 106 11.16 11.09 -5.19
N THR A 107 10.68 10.82 -6.40
CA THR A 107 10.27 11.86 -7.34
C THR A 107 8.80 12.24 -7.10
N PRO A 108 8.48 13.49 -6.70
CA PRO A 108 7.11 13.88 -6.36
C PRO A 108 6.11 13.71 -7.50
N SER A 109 6.52 13.97 -8.75
CA SER A 109 5.66 13.79 -9.92
C SER A 109 5.27 12.32 -10.14
N GLN A 110 6.24 11.40 -10.01
CA GLN A 110 5.99 9.95 -10.08
C GLN A 110 5.10 9.49 -8.92
N ALA A 111 5.30 10.04 -7.71
CA ALA A 111 4.44 9.73 -6.56
C ALA A 111 2.97 10.12 -6.82
N VAL A 112 2.73 11.32 -7.38
CA VAL A 112 1.39 11.80 -7.73
C VAL A 112 0.76 10.93 -8.83
N ASP A 113 1.50 10.61 -9.88
CA ASP A 113 1.04 9.72 -10.95
C ASP A 113 0.68 8.33 -10.40
N MET A 114 1.56 7.72 -9.61
CA MET A 114 1.30 6.43 -8.95
C MET A 114 -0.01 6.44 -8.16
N MET A 115 -0.22 7.46 -7.32
CA MET A 115 -1.44 7.58 -6.52
C MET A 115 -2.69 7.74 -7.39
N ASN A 116 -2.60 8.49 -8.50
CA ASN A 116 -3.69 8.65 -9.44
C ASN A 116 -4.02 7.34 -10.18
N ARG A 117 -3.01 6.56 -10.58
CA ARG A 117 -3.19 5.25 -11.22
C ARG A 117 -3.80 4.24 -10.28
N ILE A 118 -3.32 4.18 -9.04
CA ILE A 118 -3.89 3.35 -7.97
C ILE A 118 -5.37 3.69 -7.79
N ARG A 119 -5.71 4.98 -7.63
CA ARG A 119 -7.11 5.42 -7.48
C ARG A 119 -7.96 4.96 -8.67
N THR A 120 -7.50 5.24 -9.89
CA THR A 120 -8.21 4.91 -11.12
C THR A 120 -8.42 3.41 -11.29
N TRP A 121 -7.44 2.59 -10.89
CA TRP A 121 -7.53 1.14 -10.91
C TRP A 121 -8.63 0.62 -9.98
N TYR A 122 -8.66 1.11 -8.74
CA TYR A 122 -9.71 0.74 -7.81
C TYR A 122 -11.07 1.29 -8.23
N ASP A 123 -11.17 2.51 -8.78
CA ASP A 123 -12.44 3.04 -9.30
C ASP A 123 -13.01 2.13 -10.41
N ARG A 124 -12.14 1.56 -11.26
CA ARG A 124 -12.53 0.64 -12.34
C ARG A 124 -13.04 -0.72 -11.85
N TYR A 125 -12.40 -1.30 -10.84
CA TYR A 125 -12.67 -2.69 -10.42
C TYR A 125 -13.39 -2.83 -9.08
N THR A 126 -13.52 -1.74 -8.34
CA THR A 126 -14.31 -1.64 -7.10
C THR A 126 -15.30 -0.49 -7.22
N PRO A 127 -16.20 -0.50 -8.22
CA PRO A 127 -17.18 0.56 -8.37
C PRO A 127 -17.97 0.67 -7.08
N ARG A 128 -17.95 1.86 -6.49
CA ARG A 128 -18.74 2.12 -5.29
C ARG A 128 -20.20 1.91 -5.67
N PRO A 129 -21.00 1.14 -4.90
CA PRO A 129 -22.43 1.12 -5.12
C PRO A 129 -22.91 2.57 -5.11
N ALA A 130 -23.70 2.95 -6.11
CA ALA A 130 -24.16 4.32 -6.29
C ALA A 130 -24.82 4.79 -4.99
N THR A 131 -24.08 5.54 -4.18
CA THR A 131 -24.65 6.21 -3.03
C THR A 131 -25.56 7.26 -3.62
N LYS A 132 -26.89 7.04 -3.51
CA LYS A 132 -27.87 8.11 -3.67
C LYS A 132 -27.56 9.16 -2.62
N ALA A 133 -26.63 10.06 -2.92
CA ALA A 133 -26.37 11.22 -2.10
C ALA A 133 -27.68 12.01 -2.10
N LYS A 134 -28.42 11.96 -0.99
CA LYS A 134 -29.47 12.95 -0.72
C LYS A 134 -28.77 14.29 -0.62
N VAL A 135 -28.60 14.95 -1.75
CA VAL A 135 -28.28 16.38 -1.79
C VAL A 135 -29.51 17.06 -1.20
N SER A 136 -29.43 17.40 0.08
CA SER A 136 -30.40 18.29 0.70
C SER A 136 -30.49 19.54 -0.18
N ARG A 137 -31.72 19.89 -0.56
CA ARG A 137 -32.02 20.96 -1.52
C ARG A 137 -31.59 22.35 -1.04
N ASN A 138 -31.06 22.47 0.19
CA ASN A 138 -30.42 23.66 0.72
C ASN A 138 -28.98 23.33 1.16
N GLY A 139 -28.00 23.69 0.32
CA GLY A 139 -26.58 23.35 0.41
C GLY A 139 -25.81 23.96 1.60
N LYS A 140 -26.17 23.63 2.84
CA LYS A 140 -25.34 23.85 4.04
C LYS A 140 -25.43 22.65 4.97
N VAL A 141 -24.54 21.67 4.80
CA VAL A 141 -24.16 20.81 5.92
C VAL A 141 -23.26 21.66 6.81
N SER A 142 -23.76 22.11 7.96
CA SER A 142 -23.01 23.02 8.81
C SER A 142 -21.81 22.30 9.43
N GLU A 143 -20.62 22.79 9.10
CA GLU A 143 -19.32 22.29 9.57
C GLU A 143 -19.26 22.22 11.11
N ARG A 144 -20.03 23.06 11.79
CA ARG A 144 -20.19 23.10 13.26
C ARG A 144 -20.83 21.84 13.85
N ALA A 145 -21.79 21.20 13.17
CA ALA A 145 -22.44 19.99 13.70
C ALA A 145 -21.53 18.76 13.69
N ILE A 146 -20.62 18.67 12.71
CA ILE A 146 -19.64 17.59 12.60
C ILE A 146 -18.50 17.80 13.61
N VAL A 147 -18.01 19.03 13.76
CA VAL A 147 -16.93 19.36 14.71
C VAL A 147 -17.39 19.23 16.17
N ALA A 148 -18.65 19.58 16.48
CA ALA A 148 -19.21 19.39 17.82
C ALA A 148 -19.26 17.91 18.25
N ARG A 149 -19.48 16.99 17.30
CA ARG A 149 -19.54 15.54 17.56
C ARG A 149 -18.16 14.91 17.76
N VAL A 150 -17.12 15.47 17.11
CA VAL A 150 -15.71 15.02 17.21
C VAL A 150 -15.01 15.54 18.47
N ARG A 151 -15.43 16.69 19.00
CA ARG A 151 -14.84 17.33 20.20
C ARG A 151 -15.39 16.84 21.54
N SER A 152 -16.30 15.86 21.56
CA SER A 152 -16.65 15.23 22.83
C SER A 152 -15.40 14.57 23.44
N LYS A 153 -15.35 14.51 24.77
CA LYS A 153 -14.17 14.26 25.62
C LYS A 153 -13.33 12.95 25.42
N PRO A 154 -13.66 11.92 24.60
CA PRO A 154 -12.84 10.69 24.56
C PRO A 154 -11.45 10.79 23.93
N VAL A 155 -11.20 11.75 23.02
CA VAL A 155 -9.98 11.73 22.19
C VAL A 155 -8.73 12.20 22.93
N ALA A 156 -8.85 13.17 23.83
CA ALA A 156 -7.70 13.68 24.60
C ALA A 156 -7.16 12.63 25.59
N LYS A 157 -8.06 11.83 26.19
CA LYS A 157 -7.69 10.73 27.10
C LYS A 157 -7.00 9.58 26.36
N LEU A 158 -7.46 9.25 25.16
CA LEU A 158 -6.83 8.24 24.30
C LEU A 158 -5.39 8.60 23.91
N LEU A 159 -5.11 9.89 23.67
CA LEU A 159 -3.76 10.36 23.33
C LEU A 159 -2.80 10.39 24.53
N SER A 160 -3.30 10.66 25.74
CA SER A 160 -2.48 10.54 26.96
C SER A 160 -2.14 9.08 27.27
N ASP A 161 -3.10 8.18 27.08
CA ASP A 161 -2.93 6.74 27.32
C ASP A 161 -1.95 6.12 26.30
N GLU A 162 -1.96 6.57 25.04
CA GLU A 162 -0.99 6.16 24.00
C GLU A 162 0.44 6.59 24.34
N LYS A 163 0.62 7.80 24.90
CA LYS A 163 1.93 8.33 25.28
C LYS A 163 2.52 7.61 26.50
N SER A 164 1.68 7.19 27.45
CA SER A 164 2.08 6.32 28.57
C SER A 164 2.42 4.90 28.10
N ALA A 165 1.57 4.30 27.25
CA ALA A 165 1.82 2.95 26.71
C ALA A 165 3.09 2.87 25.87
N ARG A 166 3.42 3.92 25.09
CA ARG A 166 4.69 4.01 24.36
C ARG A 166 5.90 4.11 25.30
N ARG A 167 5.80 4.85 26.40
CA ARG A 167 6.90 4.96 27.38
C ARG A 167 7.19 3.63 28.07
N GLU A 168 6.15 2.88 28.46
CA GLU A 168 6.31 1.53 29.00
C GLU A 168 6.87 0.55 27.95
N TRP A 169 6.42 0.65 26.70
CA TRP A 169 6.90 -0.19 25.61
C TRP A 169 8.40 0.03 25.30
N TYR A 170 8.87 1.28 25.26
CA TYR A 170 10.30 1.57 25.06
C TYR A 170 11.17 1.17 26.28
N ALA A 171 10.64 1.18 27.49
CA ALA A 171 11.36 0.75 28.69
C ALA A 171 11.63 -0.78 28.70
N HIS A 172 10.79 -1.56 28.03
CA HIS A 172 10.95 -3.03 27.95
C HIS A 172 11.90 -3.52 26.85
N PHE A 173 12.25 -2.70 25.86
CA PHE A 173 12.98 -3.15 24.66
C PHE A 173 14.49 -2.83 24.65
N ASN A 174 15.05 -2.22 25.69
CA ASN A 174 16.50 -1.95 25.80
C ASN A 174 17.35 -3.18 26.21
N GLY A 175 17.01 -4.40 25.76
CA GLY A 175 17.72 -5.62 26.19
C GLY A 175 17.60 -6.88 25.32
N GLY A 176 17.09 -6.80 24.09
CA GLY A 176 17.09 -7.92 23.13
C GLY A 176 15.74 -8.63 22.90
N PRO A 177 15.64 -9.54 21.90
CA PRO A 177 14.37 -10.06 21.40
C PRO A 177 13.68 -11.06 22.36
N PRO A 178 12.32 -11.14 22.34
CA PRO A 178 11.55 -11.94 23.29
C PRO A 178 11.70 -13.45 23.04
N ARG A 179 12.04 -14.20 24.09
CA ARG A 179 12.30 -15.66 24.03
C ARG A 179 11.04 -16.56 24.14
N LYS A 180 9.81 -16.03 24.14
CA LYS A 180 8.54 -16.83 24.15
C LYS A 180 7.37 -16.11 23.43
N PRO A 181 6.39 -16.85 22.87
CA PRO A 181 5.22 -16.27 22.20
C PRO A 181 4.30 -15.47 23.14
N TYR A 182 3.63 -14.45 22.60
CA TYR A 182 2.76 -13.52 23.35
C TYR A 182 1.57 -14.22 24.02
N SER A 183 1.23 -13.80 25.25
CA SER A 183 0.03 -14.28 25.94
C SER A 183 -1.26 -13.83 25.24
N LYS A 184 -2.38 -14.53 25.50
CA LYS A 184 -3.69 -14.23 24.90
C LYS A 184 -4.15 -12.80 25.22
N GLU A 185 -3.80 -12.29 26.39
CA GLU A 185 -4.14 -10.94 26.86
C GLU A 185 -3.34 -9.86 26.11
N ALA A 186 -2.07 -10.15 25.78
CA ALA A 186 -1.23 -9.26 24.98
C ALA A 186 -1.73 -9.17 23.53
N LEU A 187 -2.16 -10.29 22.95
CA LEU A 187 -2.77 -10.34 21.62
C LEU A 187 -4.12 -9.62 21.56
N ALA A 188 -4.94 -9.73 22.62
CA ALA A 188 -6.20 -8.99 22.71
C ALA A 188 -5.97 -7.47 22.77
N SER A 189 -4.95 -7.02 23.48
CA SER A 189 -4.57 -5.61 23.59
C SER A 189 -4.02 -5.04 22.28
N LEU A 190 -3.19 -5.81 21.56
CA LEU A 190 -2.69 -5.46 20.23
C LEU A 190 -3.81 -5.36 19.19
N ASN A 191 -4.77 -6.29 19.22
CA ASN A 191 -5.94 -6.23 18.34
C ASN A 191 -6.84 -5.01 18.61
N LYS A 192 -6.94 -4.58 19.87
CA LYS A 192 -7.67 -3.37 20.27
C LYS A 192 -6.96 -2.10 19.77
N LEU A 193 -5.63 -2.09 19.84
CA LEU A 193 -4.75 -1.04 19.28
C LEU A 193 -4.85 -0.96 17.75
N GLU A 194 -4.82 -2.08 17.03
CA GLU A 194 -4.97 -2.11 15.57
C GLU A 194 -6.35 -1.61 15.11
N ARG A 195 -7.42 -1.95 15.85
CA ARG A 195 -8.76 -1.38 15.58
C ARG A 195 -8.80 0.13 15.84
N ALA A 196 -8.13 0.61 16.88
CA ALA A 196 -8.03 2.03 17.19
C ALA A 196 -7.21 2.79 16.12
N LYS A 197 -6.09 2.23 15.65
CA LYS A 197 -5.29 2.76 14.53
C LYS A 197 -6.09 2.80 13.24
N GLY A 198 -6.88 1.76 12.93
CA GLY A 198 -7.75 1.73 11.75
C GLY A 198 -8.84 2.80 11.77
N LEU A 199 -9.32 3.18 12.95
CA LEU A 199 -10.24 4.31 13.14
C LEU A 199 -9.52 5.66 13.06
N LEU A 200 -8.30 5.75 13.59
CA LEU A 200 -7.45 6.94 13.51
C LEU A 200 -7.10 7.27 12.05
N VAL A 201 -6.65 6.30 11.26
CA VAL A 201 -6.33 6.45 9.83
C VAL A 201 -7.55 6.92 9.02
N LYS A 202 -8.76 6.46 9.37
CA LYS A 202 -10.02 6.93 8.78
C LYS A 202 -10.33 8.39 9.16
N ALA A 203 -10.04 8.80 10.39
CA ALA A 203 -10.19 10.17 10.85
C ALA A 203 -9.15 11.14 10.24
N THR A 204 -7.89 10.71 10.10
CA THR A 204 -6.79 11.50 9.52
C THR A 204 -6.98 11.71 8.00
N ARG A 205 -7.57 10.74 7.28
CA ARG A 205 -7.95 10.88 5.87
C ARG A 205 -9.02 11.95 5.63
N ALA A 206 -9.94 12.14 6.58
CA ALA A 206 -10.97 13.17 6.48
C ALA A 206 -10.44 14.58 6.80
N ALA A 207 -9.41 14.70 7.65
CA ALA A 207 -8.77 15.96 7.99
C ALA A 207 -7.81 16.46 6.89
N ASN A 208 -7.01 15.56 6.30
CA ASN A 208 -6.01 15.93 5.29
C ASN A 208 -6.62 16.35 3.93
N PHE A 209 -7.85 15.92 3.61
CA PHE A 209 -8.54 16.33 2.39
C PHE A 209 -8.97 17.80 2.41
N LYS A 210 -9.29 18.36 3.59
CA LYS A 210 -9.63 19.78 3.75
C LYS A 210 -8.41 20.70 3.67
N ASP A 211 -7.25 20.23 4.14
CA ASP A 211 -6.00 21.00 4.11
C ASP A 211 -5.39 21.05 2.70
N ALA A 212 -5.50 19.96 1.94
CA ALA A 212 -5.12 19.91 0.53
C ALA A 212 -6.04 20.79 -0.35
N ALA A 213 -7.35 20.80 -0.09
CA ALA A 213 -8.31 21.64 -0.83
C ALA A 213 -8.18 23.14 -0.52
N ARG A 214 -7.63 23.51 0.65
CA ARG A 214 -7.35 24.90 1.03
C ARG A 214 -6.09 25.46 0.36
N LYS A 215 -5.06 24.62 0.19
CA LYS A 215 -3.78 25.00 -0.44
C LYS A 215 -3.85 25.13 -1.97
N LEU A 216 -4.93 24.65 -2.60
CA LEU A 216 -5.14 24.66 -4.06
C LEU A 216 -5.96 25.85 -4.60
N LYS A 217 -6.23 26.88 -3.79
CA LYS A 217 -6.88 28.12 -4.25
C LYS A 217 -5.92 29.30 -4.22
N TYR A 218 -5.03 29.42 -5.22
CA TYR A 218 -4.50 30.69 -5.76
C TYR A 218 -3.70 30.44 -7.05
N SER A 219 -4.33 30.67 -8.21
CA SER A 219 -3.82 31.48 -9.36
C SER A 219 -4.46 31.06 -10.71
N PRO A 220 -5.18 31.96 -11.42
CA PRO A 220 -5.95 31.65 -12.61
C PRO A 220 -5.20 31.92 -13.94
N GLN A 221 -4.12 31.19 -14.25
CA GLN A 221 -3.30 31.50 -15.44
C GLN A 221 -3.00 30.37 -16.44
N TYR A 222 -3.56 29.17 -16.31
CA TYR A 222 -3.25 28.06 -17.26
C TYR A 222 -4.45 27.45 -18.00
N ALA A 223 -5.56 28.19 -18.08
CA ALA A 223 -6.59 27.91 -19.08
C ALA A 223 -6.30 28.75 -20.34
N ARG A 224 -5.57 28.15 -21.31
CA ARG A 224 -5.46 28.44 -22.77
C ARG A 224 -4.00 28.45 -23.26
N ARG A 225 -3.59 27.42 -24.02
CA ARG A 225 -3.12 27.51 -25.43
C ARG A 225 -2.43 26.21 -25.92
N THR A 226 -3.12 25.58 -26.89
CA THR A 226 -2.68 24.82 -28.09
C THR A 226 -1.82 23.55 -28.04
N PRO A 227 -2.07 22.61 -29.00
CA PRO A 227 -1.42 21.31 -29.11
C PRO A 227 -0.10 21.39 -29.91
N VAL A 228 0.81 20.45 -29.68
CA VAL A 228 1.94 20.24 -30.60
C VAL A 228 1.80 18.83 -31.17
N ALA A 229 1.68 18.83 -32.50
CA ALA A 229 1.62 17.67 -33.37
C ALA A 229 2.98 16.98 -33.46
N ALA A 230 2.92 15.71 -33.86
CA ALA A 230 4.04 14.88 -34.24
C ALA A 230 4.85 15.49 -35.41
N GLY A 231 6.16 15.32 -35.32
CA GLY A 231 7.18 15.52 -36.35
C GLY A 231 8.44 14.81 -35.88
#